data_AF-A0A526TBB7-F1
#
_entry.id   AF-A0A526TBB7-F1
#
_cell.length_a   1.000
_cell.length_b   1.000
_cell.length_c   1.000
_cell.angle_alpha   90.00
_cell.angle_beta   90.00
_cell.angle_gamma   90.00
#
_symmetry.space_group_name_H-M   'P 1'
#
loop_
_entity.id
_entity.type
_entity.pdbx_description
1 polymer ?
#
loop_
_entity_poly.entity_id
_entity_poly.type
_entity_poly.pdbx_seq_one_letter_code
_entity_poly.pdbx_strand_id
1 'polypeptide(L)'
;LAARRYPDARFYGLDISAEMLETAGKAIDREGLSGRVVLARGDATDFDARALFGVERFDRVFVSYSLSMIPGWEKTVSAALAALSPN
;
A
#
# COMPACT_ATOMS: atom_id res chain seq x y z
N LEU A 1 3.31 -3.64 -14.65
CA LEU A 1 3.30 -3.57 -13.17
C LEU A 1 4.61 -2.99 -12.68
N ALA A 2 4.59 -2.10 -11.69
CA ALA A 2 5.79 -1.46 -11.13
C ALA A 2 6.84 -2.50 -10.67
N ALA A 3 6.40 -3.62 -10.08
CA ALA A 3 7.27 -4.72 -9.64
C ALA A 3 8.07 -5.41 -10.74
N ARG A 4 7.66 -5.28 -12.02
CA ARG A 4 8.45 -5.73 -13.18
C ARG A 4 9.51 -4.71 -13.60
N ARG A 5 9.23 -3.42 -13.41
CA ARG A 5 10.15 -2.33 -13.78
C ARG A 5 11.20 -2.05 -12.71
N TYR A 6 10.89 -2.38 -11.45
CA TYR A 6 11.73 -2.24 -10.27
C TYR A 6 11.86 -3.61 -9.58
N PRO A 7 12.81 -4.46 -10.01
CA PRO A 7 12.94 -5.83 -9.51
C PRO A 7 13.37 -5.91 -8.04
N ASP A 8 14.12 -4.92 -7.56
CA ASP A 8 14.64 -4.91 -6.19
C ASP A 8 13.73 -4.18 -5.19
N ALA A 9 12.64 -3.58 -5.68
CA ALA A 9 11.69 -2.87 -4.83
C ALA A 9 10.82 -3.84 -4.02
N ARG A 10 10.55 -3.47 -2.78
CA ARG A 10 9.52 -4.08 -1.93
C ARG A 10 8.23 -3.27 -2.04
N PHE A 11 7.09 -3.96 -2.08
CA PHE A 11 5.78 -3.34 -2.22
C PHE A 11 4.91 -3.66 -1.02
N TYR A 12 4.08 -2.69 -0.66
CA TYR A 12 3.18 -2.77 0.48
C TYR A 12 1.81 -2.27 0.03
N GLY A 13 0.78 -3.08 0.23
CA GLY A 13 -0.59 -2.78 -0.18
C GLY A 13 -1.52 -2.70 1.03
N LEU A 14 -2.37 -1.68 1.04
CA LEU A 14 -3.37 -1.44 2.07
C LEU A 14 -4.76 -1.36 1.43
N ASP A 15 -5.74 -2.05 2.00
CA ASP A 15 -7.15 -1.87 1.66
C ASP A 15 -8.04 -2.13 2.89
N ILE A 16 -9.19 -1.47 2.98
CA ILE A 16 -10.15 -1.67 4.06
C ILE A 16 -10.98 -2.96 3.85
N SER A 17 -11.10 -3.42 2.61
CA SER A 17 -11.84 -4.61 2.20
C SER A 17 -10.95 -5.85 2.18
N ALA A 18 -11.32 -6.86 2.98
CA ALA A 18 -10.63 -8.15 2.98
C ALA A 18 -10.76 -8.88 1.63
N GLU A 19 -11.90 -8.72 0.95
CA GLU A 19 -12.17 -9.33 -0.36
C GLU A 19 -11.23 -8.77 -1.46
N MET A 20 -10.98 -7.46 -1.42
CA MET A 20 -10.04 -6.81 -2.33
C MET A 20 -8.62 -7.32 -2.10
N LEU A 21 -8.22 -7.48 -0.83
CA LEU A 21 -6.91 -8.03 -0.48
C LEU A 21 -6.76 -9.49 -0.89
N GLU A 22 -7.80 -10.31 -0.75
CA GLU A 22 -7.78 -11.69 -1.23
C GLU A 22 -7.59 -11.76 -2.75
N THR A 23 -8.32 -10.91 -3.49
CA THR A 23 -8.21 -10.82 -4.95
C THR A 23 -6.82 -10.34 -5.37
N ALA A 24 -6.29 -9.33 -4.70
CA ALA A 24 -4.93 -8.84 -4.92
C ALA A 24 -3.87 -9.91 -4.62
N GLY A 25 -4.03 -10.66 -3.53
CA GLY A 25 -3.17 -11.78 -3.15
C GLY A 25 -3.09 -12.85 -4.24
N LYS A 26 -4.24 -13.31 -4.74
CA LYS A 26 -4.30 -14.28 -5.86
C LYS A 26 -3.59 -13.76 -7.11
N ALA A 27 -3.71 -12.47 -7.42
CA ALA A 27 -3.02 -11.86 -8.55
C ALA A 27 -1.50 -11.78 -8.33
N ILE A 28 -1.05 -11.43 -7.12
CA ILE A 28 0.36 -11.40 -6.71
C ILE A 28 0.99 -12.79 -6.82
N ASP A 29 0.28 -13.83 -6.36
CA ASP A 29 0.74 -15.22 -6.42
C ASP A 29 0.92 -15.69 -7.87
N ARG A 30 -0.08 -15.40 -8.73
CA ARG A 30 -0.01 -15.74 -10.16
C ARG A 30 1.18 -15.08 -10.87
N GLU A 31 1.55 -13.87 -10.48
CA GLU A 31 2.68 -13.14 -11.05
C GLU A 31 4.03 -13.49 -10.38
N GLY A 32 4.04 -14.42 -9.41
CA GLY A 32 5.25 -14.84 -8.69
C GLY A 32 5.86 -13.74 -7.81
N LEU A 33 5.02 -12.85 -7.27
CA LEU A 33 5.44 -11.66 -6.53
C LEU A 33 5.33 -11.79 -5.01
N SER A 34 4.87 -12.92 -4.49
CA SER A 34 4.52 -13.11 -3.07
C SER A 34 5.69 -12.87 -2.10
N GLY A 35 6.94 -13.07 -2.53
CA GLY A 35 8.12 -12.77 -1.72
C GLY A 35 8.48 -11.28 -1.62
N ARG A 36 7.81 -10.41 -2.37
CA ARG A 36 8.15 -8.97 -2.48
C ARG A 36 6.97 -8.03 -2.21
N VAL A 37 5.76 -8.55 -2.08
CA VAL A 37 4.55 -7.76 -1.82
C VAL A 37 3.94 -8.20 -0.51
N VAL A 38 3.74 -7.26 0.41
CA VAL A 38 3.02 -7.49 1.66
C VAL A 38 1.69 -6.75 1.60
N LEU A 39 0.60 -7.45 1.90
CA LEU A 39 -0.73 -6.86 1.97
C LEU A 39 -1.18 -6.80 3.43
N ALA A 40 -1.80 -5.68 3.82
CA ALA A 40 -2.41 -5.53 5.14
C ALA A 40 -3.79 -4.88 5.02
N ARG A 41 -4.69 -5.24 5.92
CA ARG A 41 -5.99 -4.58 6.05
C ARG A 41 -5.84 -3.34 6.92
N GLY A 42 -6.38 -2.22 6.46
CA GLY A 42 -6.42 -1.01 7.28
C GLY A 42 -7.11 0.15 6.58
N ASP A 43 -7.38 1.19 7.37
CA ASP A 43 -7.95 2.45 6.90
C ASP A 43 -6.85 3.37 6.40
N ALA A 44 -6.93 3.80 5.14
CA ALA A 44 -5.92 4.67 4.54
C ALA A 44 -5.90 6.08 5.15
N THR A 45 -6.94 6.49 5.88
CA THR A 45 -7.02 7.81 6.51
C THR A 45 -6.21 7.96 7.80
N ASP A 46 -5.82 6.86 8.44
CA ASP A 46 -5.11 6.85 9.73
C ASP A 46 -4.27 5.57 9.91
N PHE A 47 -3.53 5.17 8.87
CA PHE A 47 -2.71 3.96 8.93
C PHE A 47 -1.38 4.20 9.65
N ASP A 48 -0.91 3.19 10.38
CA ASP A 48 0.46 3.13 10.92
C ASP A 48 1.30 2.16 10.10
N ALA A 49 2.25 2.69 9.32
CA ALA A 49 3.13 1.90 8.45
C ALA A 49 3.99 0.90 9.23
N ARG A 50 4.45 1.27 10.43
CA ARG A 50 5.31 0.43 11.25
C ARG A 50 4.51 -0.72 11.84
N ALA A 51 3.30 -0.44 12.35
CA ALA A 51 2.42 -1.47 12.88
C ALA A 51 1.96 -2.46 11.80
N LEU A 52 1.64 -1.97 10.60
CA LEU A 52 1.10 -2.80 9.52
C LEU A 52 2.17 -3.59 8.76
N PHE A 53 3.34 -2.99 8.54
CA PHE A 53 4.35 -3.52 7.62
C PHE A 53 5.74 -3.69 8.23
N GLY A 54 5.96 -3.22 9.47
CA GLY A 54 7.30 -3.17 10.07
C GLY A 54 8.23 -2.16 9.40
N VAL A 55 7.67 -1.22 8.62
CA VAL A 55 8.42 -0.22 7.85
C VAL A 55 8.08 1.17 8.36
N GLU A 56 9.09 1.98 8.65
CA GLU A 56 8.86 3.33 9.19
C GLU A 56 8.46 4.34 8.11
N ARG A 57 9.05 4.25 6.91
CA ARG A 57 8.81 5.18 5.81
C ARG A 57 8.93 4.50 4.45
N PHE A 58 8.27 5.09 3.44
CA PHE A 58 8.32 4.65 2.06
C PHE A 58 9.03 5.67 1.17
N ASP A 59 9.77 5.20 0.17
CA ASP A 59 10.35 6.10 -0.84
C ASP A 59 9.28 6.69 -1.74
N ARG A 60 8.21 5.95 -2.02
CA ARG A 60 7.12 6.33 -2.92
C ARG A 60 5.80 5.80 -2.37
N VAL A 61 4.77 6.63 -2.41
CA VAL A 61 3.39 6.25 -2.06
C VAL A 61 2.48 6.50 -3.26
N PHE A 62 1.65 5.53 -3.61
CA PHE A 62 0.69 5.62 -4.69
C PHE A 62 -0.72 5.51 -4.14
N VAL A 63 -1.60 6.45 -4.53
CA VAL A 63 -3.03 6.42 -4.19
C VAL A 63 -3.81 6.51 -5.50
N SER A 64 -4.01 5.37 -6.15
CA SER A 64 -4.56 5.30 -7.50
C SER A 64 -6.07 5.09 -7.47
N TYR A 65 -6.82 6.05 -8.01
CA TYR A 65 -8.29 5.98 -8.18
C TYR A 65 -9.09 5.70 -6.90
N SER A 66 -8.52 5.88 -5.71
CA SER A 66 -9.19 5.58 -4.44
C SER A 66 -9.64 6.81 -3.65
N LEU A 67 -8.99 7.97 -3.81
CA LEU A 67 -9.30 9.17 -3.02
C LEU A 67 -10.77 9.59 -3.10
N SER A 68 -11.38 9.54 -4.30
CA SER A 68 -12.78 9.91 -4.48
C SER A 68 -13.78 9.01 -3.75
N MET A 69 -13.35 7.82 -3.30
CA MET A 69 -14.18 6.86 -2.57
C MET A 69 -13.97 6.93 -1.06
N ILE A 70 -12.99 7.70 -0.58
CA ILE A 70 -12.65 7.80 0.84
C ILE A 70 -13.27 9.08 1.43
N PRO A 71 -14.23 8.97 2.36
CA PRO A 71 -14.70 10.15 3.09
C PRO A 71 -13.55 10.81 3.86
N GLY A 72 -13.35 12.11 3.66
CA GLY A 72 -12.22 12.84 4.26
C GLY A 72 -10.85 12.42 3.72
N TRP A 73 -10.77 12.15 2.41
CA TRP A 73 -9.58 11.72 1.68
C TRP A 73 -8.32 12.58 1.92
N GLU A 74 -8.46 13.82 2.37
CA GLU A 74 -7.36 14.70 2.74
C GLU A 74 -6.50 14.08 3.87
N LYS A 75 -7.13 13.31 4.76
CA LYS A 75 -6.43 12.54 5.80
C LYS A 75 -5.56 11.45 5.20
N THR A 76 -6.05 10.76 4.16
CA THR A 76 -5.25 9.76 3.43
C THR A 76 -4.01 10.38 2.82
N VAL A 77 -4.14 11.57 2.22
CA VAL A 77 -2.98 12.29 1.67
C VAL A 77 -2.02 12.73 2.79
N SER A 78 -2.55 13.22 3.91
CA SER A 78 -1.73 13.61 5.06
C SER A 78 -0.96 12.43 5.65
N ALA A 79 -1.62 11.28 5.84
CA ALA A 79 -0.98 10.05 6.31
C ALA A 79 0.06 9.53 5.31
N ALA A 80 -0.25 9.55 4.01
CA ALA A 80 0.70 9.18 2.96
C ALA A 80 1.96 10.07 2.95
N LEU A 81 1.80 11.38 3.10
CA LEU A 81 2.92 12.33 3.19
C LEU A 81 3.73 12.12 4.47
N ALA A 82 3.09 11.87 5.60
CA ALA A 82 3.78 11.59 6.87
C ALA A 82 4.61 10.29 6.82
N ALA A 83 4.13 9.29 6.08
CA ALA A 83 4.82 8.03 5.85
C ALA A 83 5.90 8.09 4.75
N LEU A 84 6.06 9.22 4.05
CA LEU A 84 7.06 9.38 3.01
C LEU A 84 8.44 9.68 3.62
N SER A 85 9.49 9.10 3.04
CA SER A 85 10.87 9.48 3.34
C SER A 85 11.14 10.93 2.88
N PRO A 86 11.91 11.73 3.63
CA PRO A 86 12.12 13.17 3.35
C PRO A 86 13.04 13.48 2.15
N ASN A 87 13.20 12.54 1.21
CA ASN A 87 14.19 12.61 0.12
C ASN A 87 13.67 13.32 -1.13
#